data_AF-A0A379SXS8-F1
#
_entry.id   AF-A0A379SXS8-F1
#
_cell.length_a   1.000
_cell.length_b   1.000
_cell.length_c   1.000
_cell.angle_alpha   90.00
_cell.angle_beta   90.00
_cell.angle_gamma   90.00
#
_symmetry.space_group_name_H-M   'P 1'
#
loop_
_entity.id
_entity.type
_entity.pdbx_description
1 polymer ?
#
loop_
_entity_poly.entity_id
_entity_poly.type
_entity_poly.pdbx_seq_one_letter_code
_entity_poly.pdbx_strand_id
1 'polypeptide(L)'
;MQFLGLFDTVTAVGGMLDGLDPHDGNNLAVKIGLPPGVAKQVFHLTAMHECRYNFCLNSVKEQWPELSLPGAHADIGGGYNPQEEEYLFLSRPAVETVLADVPTEATGVYQKAVLQAETLPHYFALAPMLPSGVMKVETNTDERVSPDHLGNAKKRVAAAVTFQRIVSNDWSKVALRVMYEVAKEAGVVFDAIDSDNLKLRYPTHLNQICEKAIKQGKAFLSGLEAPTFTSEELNTIGKYIHCSANWNAVDYHLKNNISSAVSSSKTFSFVNRPDENWTRTVYDMAGNPQK
;
A
#
# COMPACT_ATOMS: atom_id res chain seq x y z
N MET A 1 31.02 1.94 6.53
CA MET A 1 29.91 2.75 5.99
C MET A 1 29.56 3.84 6.99
N GLN A 2 29.46 5.11 6.58
CA GLN A 2 29.15 6.23 7.49
C GLN A 2 27.66 6.21 7.89
N PHE A 3 26.77 6.06 6.91
CA PHE A 3 25.32 6.05 7.11
C PHE A 3 24.69 5.00 6.20
N LEU A 4 23.70 4.26 6.71
CA LEU A 4 22.85 3.35 5.95
C LEU A 4 21.41 3.85 6.05
N GLY A 5 20.93 4.51 4.99
CA GLY A 5 19.55 4.96 4.86
C GLY A 5 18.72 3.90 4.15
N LEU A 6 17.72 3.36 4.85
CA LEU A 6 16.81 2.34 4.33
C LEU A 6 15.44 2.96 4.04
N PHE A 7 14.82 2.51 2.96
CA PHE A 7 13.44 2.85 2.62
C PHE A 7 12.65 1.55 2.52
N ASP A 8 11.72 1.39 3.44
CA ASP A 8 10.68 0.38 3.50
C ASP A 8 11.13 -1.02 3.06
N THR A 9 12.06 -1.60 3.82
CA THR A 9 12.69 -2.89 3.48
C THR A 9 11.65 -4.02 3.46
N VAL A 10 11.44 -4.62 2.30
CA VAL A 10 10.48 -5.71 2.10
C VAL A 10 11.16 -7.09 2.15
N THR A 11 10.51 -8.07 2.78
CA THR A 11 10.92 -9.48 2.68
C THR A 11 10.59 -9.98 1.27
N ALA A 12 11.58 -10.24 0.44
CA ALA A 12 11.34 -10.85 -0.87
C ALA A 12 11.17 -12.36 -0.72
N VAL A 13 9.95 -12.81 -0.41
CA VAL A 13 9.58 -14.22 -0.45
C VAL A 13 9.09 -14.52 -1.86
N GLY A 14 10.04 -14.67 -2.78
CA GLY A 14 9.75 -14.83 -4.21
C GLY A 14 10.77 -15.72 -4.89
N GLY A 15 11.30 -16.71 -4.17
CA GLY A 15 12.17 -17.73 -4.76
C GLY A 15 11.33 -18.81 -5.44
N MET A 16 11.62 -19.08 -6.71
CA MET A 16 10.98 -20.08 -7.59
C MET A 16 11.08 -21.54 -7.09
N LEU A 17 11.46 -21.75 -5.82
CA LEU A 17 11.69 -23.04 -5.17
C LEU A 17 10.76 -23.31 -3.96
N ASP A 18 10.03 -22.32 -3.44
CA ASP A 18 9.24 -22.45 -2.19
C ASP A 18 7.74 -22.72 -2.38
N GLY A 19 7.34 -23.30 -3.52
CA GLY A 19 5.98 -23.84 -3.61
C GLY A 19 4.84 -22.81 -3.44
N LEU A 20 5.09 -21.57 -3.88
CA LEU A 20 4.05 -20.56 -4.20
C LEU A 20 3.29 -19.94 -3.02
N ASP A 21 3.94 -19.69 -1.87
CA ASP A 21 3.40 -18.80 -0.83
C ASP A 21 4.43 -17.73 -0.39
N PRO A 22 4.26 -16.45 -0.81
CA PRO A 22 5.17 -15.34 -0.48
C PRO A 22 5.03 -14.79 0.97
N HIS A 23 4.43 -15.54 1.89
CA HIS A 23 4.07 -15.07 3.24
C HIS A 23 4.79 -15.79 4.39
N ASP A 24 5.84 -16.55 4.09
CA ASP A 24 6.70 -17.08 5.13
C ASP A 24 7.83 -16.09 5.47
N GLY A 25 8.29 -16.09 6.72
CA GLY A 25 9.43 -15.25 7.15
C GLY A 25 10.78 -15.77 6.63
N ASN A 26 10.78 -16.67 5.64
CA ASN A 26 11.97 -17.41 5.25
C ASN A 26 12.77 -16.64 4.21
N ASN A 27 13.70 -15.82 4.69
CA ASN A 27 14.70 -15.16 3.86
C ASN A 27 15.66 -16.20 3.26
N LEU A 28 15.30 -16.81 2.13
CA LEU A 28 16.19 -17.64 1.34
C LEU A 28 17.50 -16.86 1.04
N ALA A 29 18.55 -17.18 1.80
CA ALA A 29 19.94 -16.74 1.65
C ALA A 29 20.25 -15.22 1.59
N VAL A 30 19.29 -14.32 1.84
CA VAL A 30 19.56 -12.87 1.96
C VAL A 30 19.84 -12.52 3.41
N LYS A 31 21.06 -12.06 3.70
CA LYS A 31 21.43 -11.56 5.04
C LYS A 31 20.79 -10.19 5.29
N ILE A 32 19.57 -10.18 5.82
CA ILE A 32 18.88 -8.93 6.22
C ILE A 32 19.38 -8.43 7.58
N GLY A 33 20.09 -9.26 8.36
CA GLY A 33 20.72 -8.89 9.63
C GLY A 33 21.63 -7.66 9.53
N LEU A 34 21.34 -6.63 10.34
CA LEU A 34 22.13 -5.40 10.48
C LEU A 34 22.80 -5.37 11.87
N PRO A 35 23.84 -6.18 12.11
CA PRO A 35 24.48 -6.22 13.41
C PRO A 35 25.19 -4.89 13.76
N PRO A 36 25.40 -4.59 15.05
CA PRO A 36 26.20 -3.47 15.48
C PRO A 36 27.56 -3.43 14.75
N GLY A 37 27.90 -2.29 14.17
CA GLY A 37 29.13 -2.10 13.39
C GLY A 37 28.98 -2.22 11.87
N VAL A 38 27.81 -2.61 11.34
CA VAL A 38 27.53 -2.60 9.87
C VAL A 38 27.64 -1.18 9.27
N ALA A 39 27.21 -0.18 10.04
CA ALA A 39 27.31 1.25 9.75
C ALA A 39 27.58 2.00 11.05
N LYS A 40 28.10 3.24 10.96
CA LYS A 40 28.14 4.12 12.15
C LYS A 40 26.74 4.56 12.56
N GLN A 41 25.86 4.78 11.58
CA GLN A 41 24.45 5.09 11.80
C GLN A 41 23.60 4.36 10.76
N VAL A 42 22.47 3.82 11.20
CA VAL A 42 21.42 3.25 10.35
C VAL A 42 20.13 4.00 10.67
N PHE A 43 19.35 4.31 9.64
CA PHE A 43 18.05 4.92 9.80
C PHE A 43 17.09 4.36 8.74
N HIS A 44 15.90 3.97 9.18
CA HIS A 44 14.90 3.35 8.31
C HIS A 44 13.63 4.18 8.26
N LEU A 45 13.21 4.57 7.06
CA LEU A 45 11.86 5.08 6.81
C LEU A 45 10.95 3.92 6.43
N THR A 46 9.80 3.78 7.08
CA THR A 46 8.83 2.72 6.78
C THR A 46 7.47 3.29 6.37
N ALA A 47 6.75 2.53 5.53
CA ALA A 47 5.46 2.90 4.99
C ALA A 47 4.33 2.53 5.97
N MET A 48 3.68 3.56 6.52
CA MET A 48 2.58 3.45 7.48
C MET A 48 1.26 2.91 6.88
N HIS A 49 1.04 3.12 5.58
CA HIS A 49 -0.19 2.73 4.87
C HIS A 49 0.05 1.63 3.82
N GLU A 50 1.25 1.06 3.77
CA GLU A 50 1.48 -0.18 3.03
C GLU A 50 0.80 -1.33 3.76
N CYS A 51 0.00 -2.13 3.05
CA CYS A 51 -0.79 -3.20 3.64
C CYS A 51 -1.01 -4.36 2.65
N ARG A 52 -0.22 -4.45 1.58
CA ARG A 52 -0.26 -5.60 0.67
C ARG A 52 0.34 -6.82 1.35
N TYR A 53 -0.30 -7.96 1.11
CA TYR A 53 0.14 -9.27 1.59
C TYR A 53 1.58 -9.63 1.19
N ASN A 54 2.01 -9.23 -0.02
CA ASN A 54 3.35 -9.54 -0.54
C ASN A 54 4.43 -8.53 -0.13
N PHE A 55 4.09 -7.50 0.66
CA PHE A 55 5.00 -6.41 1.00
C PHE A 55 5.27 -6.37 2.50
N CYS A 56 5.54 -7.52 3.13
CA CYS A 56 5.86 -7.57 4.56
C CYS A 56 7.10 -6.74 4.90
N LEU A 57 7.04 -6.00 6.02
CA LEU A 57 8.14 -5.15 6.48
C LEU A 57 9.21 -6.00 7.21
N ASN A 58 10.49 -5.83 6.89
CA ASN A 58 11.57 -6.20 7.81
C ASN A 58 11.92 -4.98 8.68
N SER A 59 11.46 -4.99 9.93
CA SER A 59 11.67 -3.90 10.86
C SER A 59 13.06 -4.00 11.50
N VAL A 60 13.75 -2.87 11.55
CA VAL A 60 15.05 -2.72 12.22
C VAL A 60 14.91 -2.10 13.62
N LYS A 61 13.67 -1.79 14.05
CA LYS A 61 13.37 -0.95 15.22
C LYS A 61 13.98 -1.42 16.55
N GLU A 62 14.30 -2.70 16.66
CA GLU A 62 14.91 -3.29 17.87
C GLU A 62 16.38 -2.87 18.05
N GLN A 63 17.06 -2.52 16.96
CA GLN A 63 18.50 -2.26 16.94
C GLN A 63 18.84 -0.87 16.38
N TRP A 64 17.97 -0.29 15.56
CA TRP A 64 18.24 0.94 14.82
C TRP A 64 17.03 1.86 14.79
N PRO A 65 17.24 3.19 14.73
CA PRO A 65 16.18 4.17 14.52
C PRO A 65 15.32 3.85 13.28
N GLU A 66 14.02 3.73 13.51
CA GLU A 66 13.01 3.46 12.48
C GLU A 66 11.84 4.43 12.64
N LEU A 67 11.57 5.22 11.60
CA LEU A 67 10.45 6.16 11.56
C LEU A 67 9.40 5.68 10.57
N SER A 68 8.20 5.38 11.08
CA SER A 68 7.03 5.15 10.24
C SER A 68 6.46 6.47 9.75
N LEU A 69 6.48 6.66 8.44
CA LEU A 69 5.98 7.86 7.79
C LEU A 69 4.68 7.52 7.03
N PRO A 70 3.67 8.42 7.03
CA PRO A 70 2.48 8.25 6.21
C PRO A 70 2.85 7.87 4.77
N GLY A 71 2.24 6.85 4.17
CA GLY A 71 2.46 6.50 2.76
C GLY A 71 2.44 5.00 2.52
N ALA A 72 2.21 4.57 1.28
CA ALA A 72 2.49 3.22 0.81
C ALA A 72 3.97 3.04 0.45
N HIS A 73 4.39 1.83 0.08
CA HIS A 73 5.80 1.49 -0.17
C HIS A 73 6.53 2.49 -1.09
N ALA A 74 5.97 2.77 -2.27
CA ALA A 74 6.56 3.69 -3.24
C ALA A 74 6.26 5.18 -2.96
N ASP A 75 5.37 5.49 -2.00
CA ASP A 75 5.25 6.84 -1.46
C ASP A 75 6.43 7.18 -0.56
N ILE A 76 7.07 6.16 0.04
CA ILE A 76 8.27 6.30 0.87
C ILE A 76 9.54 6.14 0.04
N GLY A 77 9.63 5.08 -0.76
CA GLY A 77 10.81 4.78 -1.58
C GLY A 77 10.88 5.54 -2.92
N GLY A 78 9.79 6.14 -3.36
CA GLY A 78 9.64 6.64 -4.73
C GLY A 78 9.32 5.51 -5.73
N GLY A 79 8.88 5.88 -6.93
CA GLY A 79 8.61 4.93 -8.02
C GLY A 79 7.28 5.14 -8.73
N TYR A 80 6.33 5.84 -8.12
CA TYR A 80 5.10 6.27 -8.80
C TYR A 80 5.38 7.32 -9.88
N ASN A 81 4.57 7.30 -10.93
CA ASN A 81 4.58 8.36 -11.93
C ASN A 81 4.18 9.71 -11.31
N PRO A 82 4.54 10.86 -11.92
CA PRO A 82 4.17 12.18 -11.39
C PRO A 82 2.69 12.32 -11.04
N GLN A 83 1.83 11.66 -11.82
CA GLN A 83 0.40 11.58 -11.61
C GLN A 83 -0.11 10.23 -12.11
N GLU A 84 -0.99 9.59 -11.35
CA GLU A 84 -1.60 8.30 -11.69
C GLU A 84 -3.10 8.35 -11.48
N GLU A 85 -3.83 7.66 -12.37
CA GLU A 85 -5.24 7.36 -12.15
C GLU A 85 -5.33 6.01 -11.44
N GLU A 86 -5.97 6.01 -10.26
CA GLU A 86 -6.29 4.81 -9.54
C GLU A 86 -7.75 4.45 -9.84
N TYR A 87 -7.97 3.24 -10.35
CA TYR A 87 -9.28 2.59 -10.39
C TYR A 87 -9.10 1.19 -9.81
N LEU A 88 -9.55 1.01 -8.57
CA LEU A 88 -9.14 -0.10 -7.72
C LEU A 88 -10.34 -0.80 -7.11
N PHE A 89 -10.32 -2.13 -7.07
CA PHE A 89 -11.24 -2.93 -6.26
C PHE A 89 -10.76 -2.97 -4.81
N LEU A 90 -11.47 -2.32 -3.89
CA LEU A 90 -11.22 -2.39 -2.45
C LEU A 90 -11.91 -3.56 -1.77
N SER A 91 -12.80 -4.27 -2.47
CA SER A 91 -13.24 -5.59 -2.03
C SER A 91 -13.07 -6.62 -3.14
N ARG A 92 -12.80 -7.86 -2.75
CA ARG A 92 -12.65 -8.96 -3.71
C ARG A 92 -13.95 -9.10 -4.49
N PRO A 93 -13.93 -8.98 -5.85
CA PRO A 93 -15.13 -9.17 -6.64
C PRO A 93 -15.76 -10.54 -6.38
N ALA A 94 -17.05 -10.53 -6.06
CA ALA A 94 -17.83 -11.72 -5.77
C ALA A 94 -18.91 -11.90 -6.82
N VAL A 95 -19.26 -13.15 -7.12
CA VAL A 95 -20.19 -13.52 -8.18
C VAL A 95 -21.23 -14.49 -7.65
N GLU A 96 -22.48 -14.26 -8.04
CA GLU A 96 -23.64 -15.10 -7.71
C GLU A 96 -24.46 -15.37 -8.98
N THR A 97 -25.05 -16.55 -9.11
CA THR A 97 -25.99 -16.86 -10.19
C THR A 97 -27.38 -17.00 -9.60
N VAL A 98 -28.31 -16.16 -10.05
CA VAL A 98 -29.69 -16.06 -9.56
C VAL A 98 -30.69 -16.20 -10.72
N LEU A 99 -31.98 -16.32 -10.40
CA LEU A 99 -33.03 -16.20 -11.41
C LEU A 99 -33.01 -14.80 -12.04
N ALA A 100 -33.41 -14.71 -13.30
CA ALA A 100 -33.29 -13.47 -14.09
C ALA A 100 -34.07 -12.29 -13.48
N ASP A 101 -35.19 -12.58 -12.81
CA ASP A 101 -36.10 -11.61 -12.20
C ASP A 101 -35.63 -11.08 -10.84
N VAL A 102 -34.69 -11.74 -10.18
CA VAL A 102 -34.14 -11.29 -8.87
C VAL A 102 -33.41 -9.95 -9.06
N PRO A 103 -33.80 -8.86 -8.37
CA PRO A 103 -33.09 -7.58 -8.46
C PRO A 103 -31.62 -7.70 -8.02
N THR A 104 -30.72 -6.95 -8.66
CA THR A 104 -29.28 -6.96 -8.34
C THR A 104 -29.02 -6.62 -6.87
N GLU A 105 -29.77 -5.65 -6.34
CA GLU A 105 -29.66 -5.18 -4.96
C GLU A 105 -30.12 -6.25 -3.95
N ALA A 106 -30.95 -7.20 -4.37
CA ALA A 106 -31.42 -8.30 -3.51
C ALA A 106 -30.42 -9.48 -3.45
N THR A 107 -29.36 -9.46 -4.26
CA THR A 107 -28.35 -10.53 -4.29
C THR A 107 -27.45 -10.50 -3.05
N GLY A 108 -26.99 -11.68 -2.61
CA GLY A 108 -26.08 -11.80 -1.48
C GLY A 108 -24.74 -11.13 -1.76
N VAL A 109 -24.25 -11.18 -3.01
CA VAL A 109 -22.99 -10.52 -3.39
C VAL A 109 -23.07 -8.99 -3.32
N TYR A 110 -24.19 -8.39 -3.71
CA TYR A 110 -24.39 -6.95 -3.57
C TYR A 110 -24.45 -6.53 -2.11
N GLN A 111 -25.28 -7.21 -1.30
CA GLN A 111 -25.42 -6.93 0.13
C GLN A 111 -24.09 -7.07 0.87
N LYS A 112 -23.28 -8.09 0.52
CA LYS A 112 -21.93 -8.25 1.05
C LYS A 112 -21.02 -7.07 0.67
N ALA A 113 -21.06 -6.60 -0.58
CA ALA A 113 -20.26 -5.46 -1.01
C ALA A 113 -20.66 -4.16 -0.29
N VAL A 114 -21.95 -3.95 -0.03
CA VAL A 114 -22.44 -2.82 0.79
C VAL A 114 -21.88 -2.87 2.21
N LEU A 115 -21.97 -4.03 2.89
CA LEU A 115 -21.39 -4.19 4.22
C LEU A 115 -19.88 -3.95 4.24
N GLN A 116 -19.17 -4.42 3.21
CA GLN A 116 -17.74 -4.13 3.07
C GLN A 116 -17.47 -2.64 2.90
N ALA A 117 -18.25 -1.92 2.09
CA ALA A 117 -18.12 -0.48 1.90
C ALA A 117 -18.29 0.32 3.20
N GLU A 118 -19.16 -0.13 4.12
CA GLU A 118 -19.33 0.48 5.44
C GLU A 118 -18.11 0.28 6.35
N THR A 119 -17.43 -0.87 6.23
CA THR A 119 -16.25 -1.18 7.05
C THR A 119 -14.97 -0.52 6.56
N LEU A 120 -14.79 -0.34 5.25
CA LEU A 120 -13.53 0.12 4.65
C LEU A 120 -12.97 1.44 5.25
N PRO A 121 -13.79 2.48 5.53
CA PRO A 121 -13.32 3.71 6.15
C PRO A 121 -12.78 3.56 7.58
N HIS A 122 -13.04 2.44 8.25
CA HIS A 122 -12.55 2.18 9.60
C HIS A 122 -11.14 1.58 9.63
N TYR A 123 -10.62 1.12 8.49
CA TYR A 123 -9.24 0.65 8.41
C TYR A 123 -8.28 1.84 8.37
N PHE A 124 -7.33 1.85 9.30
CA PHE A 124 -6.31 2.88 9.42
C PHE A 124 -5.55 3.11 8.11
N ALA A 125 -5.21 2.04 7.39
CA ALA A 125 -4.51 2.11 6.11
C ALA A 125 -5.27 2.94 5.06
N LEU A 126 -6.61 2.92 5.08
CA LEU A 126 -7.47 3.51 4.06
C LEU A 126 -8.05 4.86 4.47
N ALA A 127 -8.36 5.05 5.76
CA ALA A 127 -9.12 6.20 6.23
C ALA A 127 -8.58 7.56 5.75
N PRO A 128 -7.25 7.83 5.74
CA PRO A 128 -6.74 9.12 5.28
C PRO A 128 -6.90 9.35 3.77
N MET A 129 -6.88 8.29 2.95
CA MET A 129 -6.87 8.41 1.49
C MET A 129 -8.28 8.44 0.87
N LEU A 130 -9.27 7.78 1.48
CA LEU A 130 -10.63 7.68 0.92
C LEU A 130 -11.30 9.03 0.61
N PRO A 131 -11.16 10.11 1.42
CA PRO A 131 -11.75 11.40 1.11
C PRO A 131 -11.23 12.06 -0.18
N SER A 132 -10.11 11.59 -0.73
CA SER A 132 -9.51 12.12 -1.96
C SER A 132 -10.05 11.48 -3.25
N GLY A 133 -10.98 10.53 -3.13
CA GLY A 133 -11.54 9.81 -4.27
C GLY A 133 -13.02 9.47 -4.10
N VAL A 134 -13.51 8.67 -5.04
CA VAL A 134 -14.90 8.19 -5.06
C VAL A 134 -14.89 6.70 -4.78
N MET A 135 -15.41 6.31 -3.62
CA MET A 135 -15.66 4.91 -3.26
C MET A 135 -17.13 4.59 -3.51
N LYS A 136 -17.42 3.48 -4.20
CA LYS A 136 -18.80 3.03 -4.45
C LYS A 136 -18.89 1.51 -4.63
N VAL A 137 -20.09 0.97 -4.48
CA VAL A 137 -20.37 -0.41 -4.88
C VAL A 137 -20.64 -0.44 -6.38
N GLU A 138 -19.89 -1.22 -7.12
CA GLU A 138 -20.12 -1.47 -8.54
C GLU A 138 -20.63 -2.88 -8.78
N THR A 139 -21.47 -3.01 -9.80
CA THR A 139 -22.08 -4.28 -10.21
C THR A 139 -21.92 -4.52 -11.69
N ASN A 140 -21.87 -5.78 -12.08
CA ASN A 140 -21.94 -6.22 -13.46
C ASN A 140 -22.89 -7.41 -13.58
N THR A 141 -23.68 -7.46 -14.65
CA THR A 141 -24.66 -8.53 -14.87
C THR A 141 -24.40 -9.20 -16.20
N ASP A 142 -24.30 -10.53 -16.18
CA ASP A 142 -24.22 -11.38 -17.36
C ASP A 142 -25.52 -12.19 -17.48
N GLU A 143 -26.30 -11.90 -18.51
CA GLU A 143 -27.56 -12.58 -18.82
C GLU A 143 -27.36 -13.83 -19.69
N ARG A 144 -26.14 -14.09 -20.17
CA ARG A 144 -25.81 -15.25 -21.04
C ARG A 144 -25.55 -16.50 -20.22
N VAL A 145 -26.41 -16.78 -19.25
CA VAL A 145 -26.31 -17.95 -18.37
C VAL A 145 -27.34 -18.99 -18.81
N SER A 146 -26.91 -20.25 -18.91
CA SER A 146 -27.82 -21.36 -19.23
C SER A 146 -28.97 -21.42 -18.22
N PRO A 147 -30.22 -21.65 -18.69
CA PRO A 147 -31.36 -21.90 -17.81
C PRO A 147 -31.12 -23.06 -16.83
N ASP A 148 -31.90 -23.12 -15.76
CA ASP A 148 -31.88 -24.30 -14.88
C ASP A 148 -32.51 -25.55 -15.54
N HIS A 149 -32.49 -26.66 -14.80
CA HIS A 149 -33.08 -27.93 -15.27
C HIS A 149 -34.60 -27.84 -15.51
N LEU A 150 -35.27 -26.81 -14.98
CA LEU A 150 -36.70 -26.56 -15.13
C LEU A 150 -36.99 -25.53 -16.25
N GLY A 151 -35.96 -25.00 -16.91
CA GLY A 151 -36.08 -24.01 -17.99
C GLY A 151 -36.19 -22.56 -17.51
N ASN A 152 -36.00 -22.27 -16.22
CA ASN A 152 -36.06 -20.90 -15.71
C ASN A 152 -34.81 -20.12 -16.14
N ALA A 153 -35.04 -18.90 -16.67
CA ALA A 153 -33.97 -17.99 -17.05
C ALA A 153 -33.14 -17.56 -15.83
N LYS A 154 -31.83 -17.49 -16.03
CA LYS A 154 -30.86 -17.13 -15.00
C LYS A 154 -29.99 -15.96 -15.45
N LYS A 155 -29.42 -15.26 -14.49
CA LYS A 155 -28.38 -14.27 -14.70
C LYS A 155 -27.27 -14.43 -13.66
N ARG A 156 -26.09 -13.92 -13.98
CA ARG A 156 -24.95 -13.89 -13.10
C ARG A 156 -24.65 -12.46 -12.73
N VAL A 157 -24.65 -12.18 -11.43
CA VAL A 157 -24.39 -10.86 -10.87
C VAL A 157 -23.02 -10.87 -10.21
N ALA A 158 -22.18 -9.90 -10.55
CA ALA A 158 -20.94 -9.61 -9.88
C ALA A 158 -21.09 -8.30 -9.08
N ALA A 159 -20.49 -8.22 -7.90
CA ALA A 159 -20.46 -7.01 -7.09
C ALA A 159 -19.13 -6.86 -6.35
N ALA A 160 -18.67 -5.62 -6.19
CA ALA A 160 -17.46 -5.27 -5.47
C ALA A 160 -17.49 -3.79 -5.04
N VAL A 161 -16.64 -3.41 -4.08
CA VAL A 161 -16.36 -2.00 -3.77
C VAL A 161 -15.22 -1.52 -4.66
N THR A 162 -15.42 -0.42 -5.37
CA THR A 162 -14.40 0.26 -6.17
C THR A 162 -14.02 1.61 -5.55
N PHE A 163 -12.80 2.06 -5.85
CA PHE A 163 -12.28 3.36 -5.49
C PHE A 163 -11.58 3.98 -6.70
N GLN A 164 -11.98 5.20 -7.05
CA GLN A 164 -11.41 5.95 -8.17
C GLN A 164 -10.90 7.32 -7.75
N ARG A 165 -9.70 7.69 -8.18
CA ARG A 165 -9.15 9.05 -8.03
C ARG A 165 -7.96 9.30 -8.94
N ILE A 166 -7.46 10.54 -8.89
CA ILE A 166 -6.18 10.93 -9.46
C ILE A 166 -5.26 11.32 -8.29
N VAL A 167 -4.07 10.77 -8.26
CA VAL A 167 -3.09 10.96 -7.18
C VAL A 167 -1.74 11.36 -7.77
N SER A 168 -0.95 12.14 -7.03
CA SER A 168 0.39 12.58 -7.45
C SER A 168 1.47 11.98 -6.56
N ASN A 169 2.68 11.83 -7.09
CA ASN A 169 3.82 11.27 -6.35
C ASN A 169 4.57 12.29 -5.47
N ASP A 170 3.95 13.42 -5.14
CA ASP A 170 4.61 14.52 -4.41
C ASP A 170 5.04 14.14 -3.00
N TRP A 171 4.38 13.16 -2.38
CA TRP A 171 4.75 12.71 -1.04
C TRP A 171 6.13 12.04 -0.96
N SER A 172 6.53 11.29 -2.00
CA SER A 172 7.88 10.70 -2.08
C SER A 172 9.01 11.72 -2.00
N LYS A 173 8.73 12.96 -2.41
CA LYS A 173 9.68 14.07 -2.34
C LYS A 173 9.83 14.57 -0.90
N VAL A 174 8.77 14.48 -0.08
CA VAL A 174 8.83 14.72 1.37
C VAL A 174 9.65 13.63 2.05
N ALA A 175 9.36 12.35 1.78
CA ALA A 175 10.14 11.22 2.31
C ALA A 175 11.63 11.33 1.97
N LEU A 176 11.95 11.73 0.72
CA LEU A 176 13.31 12.04 0.29
C LEU A 176 13.93 13.17 1.14
N ARG A 177 13.22 14.26 1.43
CA ARG A 177 13.74 15.36 2.26
C ARG A 177 14.03 14.92 3.70
N VAL A 178 13.19 14.05 4.26
CA VAL A 178 13.43 13.46 5.58
C VAL A 178 14.75 12.70 5.58
N MET A 179 14.92 11.73 4.67
CA MET A 179 16.15 10.93 4.59
C MET A 179 17.38 11.81 4.30
N TYR A 180 17.25 12.77 3.38
CA TYR A 180 18.32 13.70 3.03
C TYR A 180 18.82 14.50 4.25
N GLU A 181 17.91 15.09 5.03
CA GLU A 181 18.29 15.88 6.20
C GLU A 181 18.77 15.02 7.38
N VAL A 182 18.23 13.81 7.55
CA VAL A 182 18.71 12.84 8.55
C VAL A 182 20.12 12.34 8.22
N ALA A 183 20.37 12.00 6.95
CA ALA A 183 21.69 11.57 6.50
C ALA A 183 22.75 12.69 6.64
N LYS A 184 22.37 13.96 6.40
CA LYS A 184 23.24 15.11 6.68
C LYS A 184 23.56 15.24 8.16
N GLU A 185 22.58 15.03 9.04
CA GLU A 185 22.80 14.98 10.49
C GLU A 185 23.78 13.87 10.89
N ALA A 186 23.77 12.74 10.16
CA ALA A 186 24.72 11.64 10.29
C ALA A 186 26.14 11.93 9.71
N GLY A 187 26.36 13.12 9.15
CA GLY A 187 27.62 13.56 8.56
C GLY A 187 27.80 13.19 7.08
N VAL A 188 26.75 12.79 6.36
CA VAL A 188 26.80 12.61 4.90
C VAL A 188 26.79 13.97 4.22
N VAL A 189 27.70 14.18 3.27
CA VAL A 189 27.75 15.40 2.45
C VAL A 189 26.96 15.14 1.17
N PHE A 190 25.92 15.95 0.95
CA PHE A 190 25.17 15.97 -0.31
C PHE A 190 25.21 17.36 -0.93
N ASP A 191 25.07 17.40 -2.25
CA ASP A 191 24.76 18.63 -2.95
C ASP A 191 23.39 19.15 -2.53
N ALA A 192 23.25 20.48 -2.51
CA ALA A 192 21.97 21.10 -2.24
C ALA A 192 20.94 20.65 -3.29
N ILE A 193 19.75 20.24 -2.82
CA ILE A 193 18.69 19.86 -3.75
C ILE A 193 18.16 21.11 -4.44
N ASP A 194 18.30 21.14 -5.76
CA ASP A 194 17.79 22.18 -6.64
C ASP A 194 16.26 22.35 -6.48
N SER A 195 15.85 23.53 -6.04
CA SER A 195 14.44 23.91 -5.87
C SER A 195 13.69 24.05 -7.19
N ASP A 196 14.41 24.31 -8.29
CA ASP A 196 13.83 24.47 -9.62
C ASP A 196 13.65 23.13 -10.34
N ASN A 197 14.24 22.05 -9.83
CA ASN A 197 14.06 20.72 -10.39
C ASN A 197 12.62 20.22 -10.21
N LEU A 198 11.87 20.16 -11.33
CA LEU A 198 10.48 19.69 -11.40
C LEU A 198 10.28 18.29 -10.81
N LYS A 199 11.29 17.43 -10.84
CA LYS A 199 11.21 16.06 -10.30
C LYS A 199 11.33 16.02 -8.76
N LEU A 200 11.86 17.08 -8.15
CA LEU A 200 12.17 17.15 -6.72
C LEU A 200 11.36 18.22 -5.97
N ARG A 201 10.62 19.06 -6.69
CA ARG A 201 9.67 20.02 -6.11
C ARG A 201 8.35 19.34 -5.73
N TYR A 202 7.75 19.77 -4.63
CA TYR A 202 6.41 19.39 -4.19
C TYR A 202 5.59 20.67 -3.88
N PRO A 203 4.25 20.58 -3.77
CA PRO A 203 3.39 21.73 -3.50
C PRO A 203 3.72 22.44 -2.19
N THR A 204 3.73 23.77 -2.21
CA THR A 204 4.17 24.61 -1.07
C THR A 204 3.33 24.44 0.19
N HIS A 205 2.07 24.01 0.09
CA HIS A 205 1.24 23.74 1.28
C HIS A 205 1.74 22.54 2.08
N LEU A 206 2.61 21.68 1.51
CA LEU A 206 3.27 20.60 2.24
C LEU A 206 4.52 21.06 2.99
N ASN A 207 4.94 22.34 2.88
CA ASN A 207 6.19 22.81 3.50
C ASN A 207 6.20 22.58 5.02
N GLN A 208 5.14 22.96 5.74
CA GLN A 208 5.05 22.78 7.18
C GLN A 208 5.03 21.29 7.58
N ILE A 209 4.32 20.47 6.81
CA ILE A 209 4.26 19.01 7.01
C ILE A 209 5.64 18.39 6.78
N CYS A 210 6.36 18.82 5.75
CA CYS A 210 7.72 18.37 5.44
C CYS A 210 8.70 18.75 6.55
N GLU A 211 8.67 20.00 7.03
CA GLU A 211 9.50 20.44 8.16
C GLU A 211 9.23 19.61 9.42
N LYS A 212 7.95 19.28 9.68
CA LYS A 212 7.57 18.42 10.79
C LYS A 212 8.08 16.98 10.60
N ALA A 213 7.98 16.42 9.41
CA ALA A 213 8.51 15.10 9.07
C ALA A 213 10.04 15.04 9.25
N ILE A 214 10.76 16.08 8.83
CA ILE A 214 12.22 16.20 9.02
C ILE A 214 12.56 16.26 10.51
N LYS A 215 11.82 17.05 11.30
CA LYS A 215 12.01 17.12 12.76
C LYS A 215 11.77 15.76 13.43
N GLN A 216 10.75 15.02 13.01
CA GLN A 216 10.53 13.64 13.46
C GLN A 216 11.73 12.75 13.12
N GLY A 217 12.22 12.78 11.88
CA GLY A 217 13.37 11.98 11.46
C GLY A 217 14.63 12.26 12.29
N LYS A 218 14.96 13.54 12.51
CA LYS A 218 16.13 13.93 13.31
C LYS A 218 15.98 13.55 14.79
N ALA A 219 14.78 13.66 15.35
CA ALA A 219 14.50 13.24 16.71
C ALA A 219 14.68 11.72 16.87
N PHE A 220 14.11 10.93 15.96
CA PHE A 220 14.26 9.47 15.95
C PHE A 220 15.73 9.04 15.80
N LEU A 221 16.49 9.68 14.93
CA LEU A 221 17.93 9.43 14.80
C LEU A 221 18.67 9.65 16.14
N SER A 222 18.23 10.64 16.93
CA SER A 222 18.81 10.99 18.23
C SER A 222 18.21 10.20 19.41
N GLY A 223 17.28 9.27 19.16
CA GLY A 223 16.57 8.54 20.21
C GLY A 223 15.58 9.40 21.02
N LEU A 224 15.09 10.49 20.45
CA LEU A 224 14.14 11.41 21.07
C LEU A 224 12.72 11.20 20.54
N GLU A 225 11.73 11.51 21.37
CA GLU A 225 10.34 11.56 20.95
C GLU A 225 10.06 12.78 20.05
N ALA A 226 9.10 12.63 19.14
CA ALA A 226 8.64 13.71 18.28
C ALA A 226 7.11 13.71 18.17
N PRO A 227 6.48 14.90 18.02
CA PRO A 227 5.05 15.00 17.87
C PRO A 227 4.58 14.33 16.58
N THR A 228 3.56 13.48 16.67
CA THR A 228 2.93 12.80 15.53
C THR A 228 2.12 13.77 14.66
N PHE A 229 1.73 13.34 13.46
CA PHE A 229 0.83 14.12 12.61
C PHE A 229 -0.57 14.20 13.21
N THR A 230 -1.20 15.38 13.12
CA THR A 230 -2.60 15.58 13.50
C THR A 230 -3.53 14.96 12.46
N SER A 231 -4.80 14.76 12.80
CA SER A 231 -5.80 14.26 11.84
C SER A 231 -5.96 15.18 10.62
N GLU A 232 -5.84 16.50 10.80
CA GLU A 232 -5.90 17.47 9.70
C GLU A 232 -4.69 17.36 8.75
N GLU A 233 -3.49 17.19 9.33
CA GLU A 233 -2.28 16.91 8.56
C GLU A 233 -2.42 15.58 7.81
N LEU A 234 -2.88 14.51 8.47
CA LEU A 234 -3.10 13.21 7.83
C LEU A 234 -4.14 13.28 6.70
N ASN A 235 -5.21 14.06 6.84
CA ASN A 235 -6.17 14.29 5.75
C ASN A 235 -5.54 15.05 4.57
N THR A 236 -4.60 15.96 4.84
CA THR A 236 -3.85 16.65 3.80
C THR A 236 -2.89 15.70 3.09
N ILE A 237 -2.17 14.87 3.87
CA ILE A 237 -1.23 13.87 3.36
C ILE A 237 -1.95 12.78 2.57
N GLY A 238 -3.13 12.37 3.00
CA GLY A 238 -3.96 11.34 2.36
C GLY A 238 -4.27 11.58 0.89
N LYS A 239 -4.24 12.84 0.44
CA LYS A 239 -4.37 13.23 -0.98
C LYS A 239 -3.20 12.75 -1.86
N TYR A 240 -2.09 12.37 -1.24
CA TYR A 240 -0.85 11.96 -1.89
C TYR A 240 -0.44 10.51 -1.58
N ILE A 241 -1.12 9.86 -0.63
CA ILE A 241 -0.87 8.46 -0.30
C ILE A 241 -1.56 7.62 -1.36
N HIS A 242 -0.82 6.80 -2.11
CA HIS A 242 -1.36 5.86 -3.09
C HIS A 242 -2.01 4.65 -2.40
N CYS A 243 -3.06 4.09 -3.01
CA CYS A 243 -3.72 2.89 -2.52
C CYS A 243 -3.04 1.67 -3.14
N SER A 244 -1.91 1.26 -2.56
CA SER A 244 -1.12 0.17 -3.13
C SER A 244 -1.84 -1.18 -3.06
N ALA A 245 -2.64 -1.42 -2.01
CA ALA A 245 -3.37 -2.67 -1.82
C ALA A 245 -4.76 -2.65 -2.46
N ASN A 246 -5.04 -3.63 -3.32
CA ASN A 246 -6.29 -3.77 -4.05
C ASN A 246 -6.51 -5.19 -4.58
N TRP A 247 -7.75 -5.49 -4.96
CA TRP A 247 -8.19 -6.75 -5.55
C TRP A 247 -8.27 -6.68 -7.08
N ASN A 248 -7.46 -5.86 -7.75
CA ASN A 248 -7.41 -5.90 -9.21
C ASN A 248 -6.69 -7.18 -9.66
N ALA A 249 -7.25 -7.84 -10.66
CA ALA A 249 -6.65 -9.03 -11.24
C ALA A 249 -5.57 -8.65 -12.26
N VAL A 250 -4.47 -9.38 -12.28
CA VAL A 250 -3.44 -9.30 -13.33
C VAL A 250 -3.64 -10.46 -14.29
N ASP A 251 -3.78 -10.16 -15.58
CA ASP A 251 -3.80 -11.18 -16.63
C ASP A 251 -2.38 -11.40 -17.18
N TYR A 252 -1.75 -12.49 -16.76
CA TYR A 252 -0.40 -12.86 -17.18
C TYR A 252 -0.30 -13.32 -18.64
N HIS A 253 -1.41 -13.70 -19.28
CA HIS A 253 -1.40 -14.00 -20.72
C HIS A 253 -1.28 -12.72 -21.56
N LEU A 254 -1.70 -11.59 -21.01
CA LEU A 254 -1.53 -10.26 -21.56
C LEU A 254 -0.37 -9.55 -20.83
N LYS A 255 0.82 -10.17 -20.82
CA LYS A 255 2.11 -9.64 -20.29
C LYS A 255 2.12 -8.13 -19.99
N ASN A 256 1.62 -7.72 -18.81
CA ASN A 256 1.64 -6.38 -18.20
C ASN A 256 0.32 -5.61 -18.06
N ASN A 257 -0.86 -6.14 -18.41
CA ASN A 257 -2.11 -5.41 -18.21
C ASN A 257 -2.88 -5.86 -16.95
N ILE A 258 -3.10 -4.90 -16.04
CA ILE A 258 -4.05 -5.03 -14.92
C ILE A 258 -5.46 -4.96 -15.54
N SER A 259 -6.28 -5.97 -15.28
CA SER A 259 -7.64 -6.04 -15.81
C SER A 259 -8.66 -5.72 -14.72
N SER A 260 -9.53 -4.75 -15.00
CA SER A 260 -10.73 -4.48 -14.21
C SER A 260 -11.85 -5.50 -14.48
N ALA A 261 -11.64 -6.46 -15.39
CA ALA A 261 -12.62 -7.49 -15.70
C ALA A 261 -12.61 -8.61 -14.64
N VAL A 262 -13.79 -9.03 -14.22
CA VAL A 262 -13.99 -10.09 -13.22
C VAL A 262 -13.57 -11.44 -13.80
N SER A 263 -12.31 -11.81 -13.62
CA SER A 263 -11.80 -13.16 -13.90
C SER A 263 -11.91 -14.03 -12.63
N SER A 264 -12.54 -15.20 -12.75
CA SER A 264 -12.78 -16.15 -11.66
C SER A 264 -11.54 -16.96 -11.23
N SER A 265 -10.33 -16.48 -11.56
CA SER A 265 -9.10 -17.25 -11.38
C SER A 265 -8.57 -17.24 -9.93
N LYS A 266 -7.77 -18.28 -9.62
CA LYS A 266 -7.15 -18.57 -8.33
C LYS A 266 -6.31 -17.40 -7.80
N THR A 267 -6.04 -17.41 -6.48
CA THR A 267 -5.32 -16.42 -5.64
C THR A 267 -4.11 -15.72 -6.29
N PHE A 268 -3.44 -16.33 -7.26
CA PHE A 268 -2.32 -15.75 -8.03
C PHE A 268 -2.67 -14.54 -8.90
N SER A 269 -3.95 -14.27 -9.18
CA SER A 269 -4.34 -13.10 -9.97
C SER A 269 -4.28 -11.77 -9.19
N PHE A 270 -4.32 -11.78 -7.86
CA PHE A 270 -4.39 -10.56 -7.04
C PHE A 270 -3.04 -10.25 -6.38
N VAL A 271 -2.05 -9.87 -7.18
CA VAL A 271 -0.68 -9.57 -6.71
C VAL A 271 -0.59 -8.45 -5.67
N ASN A 272 -1.54 -7.51 -5.72
CA ASN A 272 -1.62 -6.37 -4.82
C ASN A 272 -2.67 -6.57 -3.73
N ARG A 273 -3.15 -7.80 -3.48
CA ARG A 273 -4.19 -8.00 -2.46
C ARG A 273 -3.76 -7.46 -1.10
N PRO A 274 -4.67 -6.84 -0.34
CA PRO A 274 -4.40 -6.50 1.05
C PRO A 274 -4.12 -7.76 1.86
N ASP A 275 -3.32 -7.58 2.90
CA ASP A 275 -3.17 -8.51 4.00
C ASP A 275 -4.44 -8.52 4.87
N GLU A 276 -4.51 -9.42 5.84
CA GLU A 276 -5.67 -9.55 6.73
C GLU A 276 -5.97 -8.22 7.46
N ASN A 277 -7.24 -7.81 7.44
CA ASN A 277 -7.70 -6.56 8.04
C ASN A 277 -6.97 -5.29 7.56
N TRP A 278 -6.37 -5.31 6.36
CA TRP A 278 -5.58 -4.18 5.85
C TRP A 278 -4.40 -3.80 6.76
N THR A 279 -3.89 -4.77 7.52
CA THR A 279 -2.78 -4.59 8.44
C THR A 279 -1.56 -5.34 7.91
N ARG A 280 -0.47 -4.60 7.68
CA ARG A 280 0.76 -5.16 7.16
C ARG A 280 1.39 -6.15 8.15
N THR A 281 1.79 -7.31 7.66
CA THR A 281 2.70 -8.19 8.41
C THR A 281 4.09 -7.54 8.56
N VAL A 282 4.62 -7.54 9.78
CA VAL A 282 5.94 -7.01 10.14
C VAL A 282 6.78 -8.13 10.74
N TYR A 283 8.01 -8.30 10.25
CA TYR A 283 9.00 -9.22 10.81
C TYR A 283 10.08 -8.45 11.57
N ASP A 284 10.55 -9.03 12.67
CA ASP A 284 11.78 -8.58 13.34
C ASP A 284 13.03 -8.98 12.53
N MET A 285 14.20 -8.56 13.01
CA MET A 285 15.49 -8.87 12.38
C MET A 285 15.87 -10.36 12.45
N ALA A 286 15.18 -11.16 13.27
CA ALA A 286 15.33 -12.60 13.36
C ALA A 286 14.33 -13.35 12.46
N GLY A 287 13.45 -12.65 11.75
CA GLY A 287 12.43 -13.22 10.88
C GLY A 287 11.16 -13.68 11.62
N ASN A 288 10.97 -13.31 12.89
CA ASN A 288 9.75 -13.63 13.62
C ASN A 288 8.67 -12.58 13.32
N PRO A 289 7.41 -12.99 13.12
CA PRO A 289 6.31 -12.04 12.94
C PRO A 289 6.06 -11.28 14.25
N GLN A 290 6.00 -9.96 14.14
CA GLN A 290 5.57 -9.06 15.20
C GLN A 290 4.04 -8.97 15.16
N LYS A 291 3.40 -9.28 16.29
CA LYS A 291 1.95 -9.13 16.48
C LYS A 291 1.57 -7.73 16.88
#